data_AF-A0A9E3FWN9-F1
#
_entry.id   AF-A0A9E3FWN9-F1
#
_cell.length_a   1.000
_cell.length_b   1.000
_cell.length_c   1.000
_cell.angle_alpha   90.00
_cell.angle_beta   90.00
_cell.angle_gamma   90.00
#
_symmetry.space_group_name_H-M   'P 1'
#
loop_
_entity.id
_entity.type
_entity.pdbx_description
1 polymer ?
#
loop_
_entity_poly.entity_id
_entity_poly.type
_entity_poly.pdbx_seq_one_letter_code
_entity_poly.pdbx_strand_id
1 'polypeptide(L)'
;MSDDRDFIERAESITSNMYGEPMSTERMAENFALYGLKKRVAALDHFDSELRGEIDSSPHNIRRRVQLMELRRKMGRVHEALRKAKR
;
A
#
# COMPACT_ATOMS: atom_id res chain seq x y z
N MET A 1 -21.30 10.04 1.10
CA MET A 1 -20.95 8.68 0.65
C MET A 1 -19.47 8.52 0.92
N SER A 2 -19.13 7.95 2.08
CA SER A 2 -17.75 7.64 2.43
C SER A 2 -17.26 6.59 1.44
N ASP A 3 -16.17 6.86 0.74
CA ASP A 3 -15.54 5.89 -0.13
C ASP A 3 -14.86 4.84 0.77
N ASP A 4 -15.65 3.90 1.29
CA ASP A 4 -15.27 2.77 2.18
C ASP A 4 -14.39 1.72 1.46
N ARG A 5 -13.76 2.10 0.36
CA ARG A 5 -12.83 1.24 -0.36
C ARG A 5 -11.45 1.39 0.26
N ASP A 6 -11.02 0.34 0.93
CA ASP A 6 -9.66 0.20 1.45
C ASP A 6 -8.60 0.48 0.37
N PHE A 7 -7.44 0.97 0.77
CA PHE A 7 -6.32 1.33 -0.12
C PHE A 7 -5.93 0.20 -1.05
N ILE A 8 -6.00 -1.06 -0.61
CA ILE A 8 -5.78 -2.21 -1.50
C ILE A 8 -6.86 -2.27 -2.58
N GLU A 9 -8.14 -2.19 -2.23
CA GLU A 9 -9.21 -2.20 -3.25
C GLU A 9 -9.15 -0.98 -4.16
N ARG A 10 -8.76 0.18 -3.64
CA ARG A 10 -8.59 1.39 -4.44
C ARG A 10 -7.38 1.31 -5.34
N ALA A 11 -6.25 0.79 -4.86
CA ALA A 11 -5.06 0.56 -5.66
C ALA A 11 -5.36 -0.52 -6.71
N GLU A 12 -5.97 -1.64 -6.33
CA GLU A 12 -6.42 -2.71 -7.22
C GLU A 12 -7.43 -2.20 -8.25
N SER A 13 -8.41 -1.35 -7.88
CA SER A 13 -9.40 -0.79 -8.81
C SER A 13 -8.82 0.24 -9.77
N ILE A 14 -7.95 1.13 -9.28
CA ILE A 14 -7.23 2.10 -10.14
C ILE A 14 -6.32 1.35 -11.13
N THR A 15 -5.72 0.23 -10.73
CA THR A 15 -4.77 -0.51 -11.57
C THR A 15 -5.42 -1.61 -12.41
N SER A 16 -6.51 -2.23 -11.94
CA SER A 16 -7.31 -3.21 -12.70
C SER A 16 -7.91 -2.53 -13.93
N ASN A 17 -8.37 -1.28 -13.79
CA ASN A 17 -8.80 -0.47 -14.93
C ASN A 17 -7.65 -0.05 -15.88
N MET A 18 -6.38 -0.11 -15.46
CA MET A 18 -5.23 0.26 -16.30
C MET A 18 -4.49 -0.95 -16.90
N TYR A 19 -4.53 -2.12 -16.26
CA TYR A 19 -3.66 -3.26 -16.58
C TYR A 19 -4.36 -4.62 -16.61
N GLY A 20 -5.65 -4.73 -16.24
CA GLY A 20 -6.43 -5.97 -16.34
C GLY A 20 -6.17 -7.02 -15.24
N GLU A 21 -5.16 -6.86 -14.38
CA GLU A 21 -4.84 -7.77 -13.27
C GLU A 21 -4.61 -7.01 -11.95
N PRO A 22 -4.92 -7.62 -10.78
CA PRO A 22 -4.56 -7.06 -9.48
C PRO A 22 -3.03 -6.96 -9.35
N MET A 23 -2.55 -5.76 -9.03
CA MET A 23 -1.12 -5.45 -9.03
C MET A 23 -0.38 -6.21 -7.91
N SER A 24 0.72 -6.90 -8.25
CA SER A 24 1.55 -7.58 -7.25
C SER A 24 2.17 -6.60 -6.25
N THR A 25 2.44 -7.05 -5.02
CA THR A 25 3.08 -6.22 -3.97
C THR A 25 4.44 -5.66 -4.39
N GLU A 26 5.11 -6.32 -5.34
CA GLU A 26 6.38 -5.87 -5.91
C GLU A 26 6.19 -4.68 -6.85
N ARG A 27 5.23 -4.79 -7.78
CA ARG A 27 4.90 -3.71 -8.72
C ARG A 27 4.32 -2.48 -8.01
N MET A 28 3.60 -2.68 -6.90
CA MET A 28 3.16 -1.58 -6.02
C MET A 28 4.36 -0.85 -5.39
N ALA A 29 5.38 -1.58 -4.94
CA ALA A 29 6.58 -1.00 -4.35
C ALA A 29 7.45 -0.26 -5.39
N GLU A 30 7.52 -0.75 -6.63
CA GLU A 30 8.16 -0.07 -7.75
C GLU A 30 7.46 1.25 -8.08
N ASN A 31 6.13 1.24 -8.18
CA ASN A 31 5.34 2.46 -8.40
C ASN A 31 5.52 3.46 -7.25
N PHE A 32 5.60 2.98 -6.03
CA PHE A 32 5.88 3.83 -4.87
C PHE A 32 7.26 4.50 -4.95
N ALA A 33 8.27 3.84 -5.52
CA ALA A 33 9.60 4.43 -5.70
C ALA A 33 9.58 5.66 -6.63
N LEU A 34 8.58 5.76 -7.52
CA LEU A 34 8.38 6.89 -8.42
C LEU A 34 7.74 8.10 -7.74
N TYR A 35 7.22 7.94 -6.52
CA TYR A 35 6.57 9.04 -5.80
C TYR A 35 7.61 9.99 -5.19
N GLY A 36 7.33 11.30 -5.26
CA GLY A 36 8.08 12.31 -4.51
C GLY A 36 7.96 12.11 -2.99
N LEU A 37 8.93 12.60 -2.21
CA LEU A 37 9.04 12.37 -0.77
C LEU A 37 7.72 12.60 0.00
N LYS A 38 7.04 13.73 -0.23
CA LYS A 38 5.76 14.05 0.43
C LYS A 38 4.68 13.00 0.17
N LYS A 39 4.56 12.53 -1.07
CA LYS A 39 3.59 11.49 -1.45
C LYS A 39 3.97 10.13 -0.84
N ARG A 40 5.27 9.83 -0.76
CA ARG A 40 5.75 8.61 -0.11
C ARG A 40 5.42 8.58 1.38
N VAL A 41 5.61 9.68 2.10
CA VAL A 41 5.24 9.81 3.52
C VAL A 41 3.72 9.65 3.70
N ALA A 42 2.92 10.42 2.93
CA ALA A 42 1.46 10.34 3.03
C ALA A 42 0.91 8.94 2.74
N ALA A 43 1.48 8.23 1.78
CA ALA A 43 1.10 6.84 1.50
C ALA A 43 1.44 5.91 2.67
N LEU A 44 2.63 6.03 3.28
CA LEU A 44 2.99 5.23 4.45
C LEU A 44 2.09 5.51 5.66
N ASP A 45 1.74 6.78 5.90
CA ASP A 45 0.82 7.17 6.99
C ASP A 45 -0.59 6.61 6.78
N HIS A 46 -1.07 6.58 5.53
CA HIS A 46 -2.34 5.94 5.17
C HIS A 46 -2.30 4.43 5.44
N PHE A 47 -1.25 3.74 4.99
CA PHE A 47 -1.04 2.31 5.28
C PHE A 47 -1.03 2.02 6.78
N ASP A 48 -0.32 2.85 7.56
CA ASP A 48 -0.22 2.66 9.01
C ASP A 48 -1.57 2.93 9.71
N SER A 49 -2.44 3.76 9.11
CA SER A 49 -3.80 4.00 9.60
C SER A 49 -4.72 2.80 9.32
N GLU A 50 -4.64 2.21 8.14
CA GLU A 50 -5.40 0.98 7.81
C GLU A 50 -4.97 -0.22 8.65
N LEU A 51 -3.66 -0.38 8.88
CA LEU A 51 -3.16 -1.45 9.75
C LEU A 51 -3.61 -1.31 11.22
N ARG A 52 -4.00 -0.10 11.64
CA ARG A 52 -4.55 0.19 12.98
C ARG A 52 -6.07 0.04 13.06
N GLY A 53 -6.76 -0.14 11.93
CA GLY A 53 -8.20 -0.37 11.90
C GLY A 53 -8.61 -1.67 12.61
N GLU A 54 -9.90 -1.74 12.97
CA GLU A 54 -10.47 -2.92 13.61
C GLU A 54 -10.39 -4.16 12.71
N ILE A 55 -10.11 -5.30 13.34
CA ILE A 55 -9.97 -6.58 12.67
C ILE A 55 -11.18 -7.42 13.00
N ASP A 56 -12.09 -7.58 12.04
CA ASP A 56 -12.98 -8.73 12.07
C ASP A 56 -12.11 -10.00 11.93
N SER A 57 -12.33 -10.98 12.82
CA SER A 57 -11.61 -12.27 12.91
C SER A 57 -11.82 -13.20 11.71
N SER A 58 -12.52 -12.77 10.67
CA SER A 58 -12.66 -13.45 9.40
C SER A 58 -11.30 -13.82 8.79
N PRO A 59 -11.08 -15.08 8.37
CA PRO A 59 -9.84 -15.52 7.74
C PRO A 59 -9.41 -14.69 6.51
N HIS A 60 -10.38 -14.10 5.80
CA HIS A 60 -10.12 -13.22 4.67
C HIS A 60 -9.40 -11.93 5.10
N ASN A 61 -9.85 -11.31 6.20
CA ASN A 61 -9.26 -10.09 6.74
C ASN A 61 -7.86 -10.34 7.30
N ILE A 62 -7.61 -11.51 7.89
CA ILE A 62 -6.29 -11.91 8.39
C ILE A 62 -5.30 -12.04 7.23
N ARG A 63 -5.66 -12.78 6.16
CA ARG A 63 -4.79 -12.96 4.98
C ARG A 63 -4.48 -11.61 4.34
N ARG A 64 -5.49 -10.76 4.18
CA ARG A 64 -5.36 -9.42 3.63
C ARG A 64 -4.46 -8.53 4.49
N ARG A 65 -4.55 -8.62 5.81
CA ARG A 65 -3.65 -7.91 6.72
C ARG A 65 -2.20 -8.34 6.59
N VAL A 66 -1.94 -9.65 6.44
CA VAL A 66 -0.58 -10.15 6.20
C VAL A 66 0.00 -9.53 4.92
N GLN A 67 -0.78 -9.47 3.84
CA GLN A 67 -0.37 -8.84 2.58
C GLN A 67 -0.09 -7.34 2.73
N LEU A 68 -0.96 -6.60 3.46
CA LEU A 68 -0.74 -5.19 3.80
C LEU A 68 0.55 -4.98 4.59
N MET A 69 0.81 -5.82 5.59
CA MET A 69 2.03 -5.75 6.42
C MET A 69 3.29 -5.99 5.59
N GLU A 70 3.28 -6.99 4.70
CA GLU A 70 4.39 -7.28 3.79
C GLU A 70 4.67 -6.10 2.85
N LEU A 71 3.62 -5.54 2.25
CA LEU A 71 3.73 -4.39 1.36
C LEU A 71 4.26 -3.15 2.10
N ARG A 72 3.75 -2.86 3.29
CA ARG A 72 4.23 -1.76 4.14
C ARG A 72 5.71 -1.91 4.51
N ARG A 73 6.16 -3.14 4.77
CA ARG A 73 7.57 -3.44 5.02
C ARG A 73 8.43 -3.17 3.78
N LYS A 74 7.99 -3.61 2.60
CA LYS A 74 8.68 -3.35 1.32
C LYS A 74 8.78 -1.85 1.02
N MET A 75 7.66 -1.13 1.09
CA MET A 75 7.61 0.33 0.84
C MET A 75 8.44 1.11 1.87
N GLY A 76 8.46 0.69 3.13
CA GLY A 76 9.33 1.28 4.16
C GLY A 76 10.82 1.18 3.81
N ARG A 77 11.27 0.01 3.33
CA ARG A 77 12.66 -0.18 2.87
C ARG A 77 12.98 0.69 1.66
N VAL A 78 12.07 0.77 0.69
CA VAL A 78 12.22 1.64 -0.50
C VAL A 78 12.30 3.12 -0.08
N HIS A 79 11.43 3.55 0.85
CA HIS A 79 11.47 4.91 1.38
C HIS A 79 12.81 5.22 2.06
N GLU A 80 13.29 4.33 2.91
CA GLU A 80 14.57 4.50 3.61
C GLU A 80 15.75 4.55 2.63
N ALA A 81 15.78 3.65 1.64
CA ALA A 81 16.82 3.62 0.62
C ALA A 81 16.87 4.91 -0.20
N LEU A 82 15.70 5.39 -0.64
CA LEU A 82 15.59 6.65 -1.39
C LEU A 82 15.94 7.87 -0.51
N ARG A 83 15.55 7.87 0.77
CA ARG A 83 15.92 8.93 1.71
C ARG A 83 17.44 8.99 1.92
N LYS A 84 18.12 7.85 2.05
CA LYS A 84 19.59 7.77 2.11
C LYS A 84 20.23 8.27 0.81
N ALA A 85 19.59 8.04 -0.32
CA ALA A 85 20.01 8.56 -1.63
C ALA A 85 19.66 10.05 -1.85
N LYS A 86 19.10 10.76 -0.86
CA LYS A 86 18.62 12.16 -0.96
C LYS A 86 17.56 12.39 -2.05
N ARG A 87 16.74 11.37 -2.32
CA ARG A 87 15.63 11.38 -3.28
C ARG A 87 14.28 11.36 -2.57
#